data_AF-A0A351Y5S9-F1
#
_entry.id   AF-A0A351Y5S9-F1
#
_cell.length_a   1.000
_cell.length_b   1.000
_cell.length_c   1.000
_cell.angle_alpha   90.00
_cell.angle_beta   90.00
_cell.angle_gamma   90.00
#
_symmetry.space_group_name_H-M   'P 1'
#
loop_
_entity.id
_entity.type
_entity.pdbx_description
1 polymer ?
#
loop_
_entity_poly.entity_id
_entity_poly.type
_entity_poly.pdbx_seq_one_letter_code
_entity_poly.pdbx_strand_id
1 'polypeptide(L)' 'MEKTKEILEVKIPAAIKAGSYIKFSNKGNESSAHHIGDLYIQINVANSRLYERKSDHLYTKANVSLFDMVL' A
#
# COMPACT_ATOMS: atom_id res chain seq x y z
N MET A 1 23.46 -14.71 17.55
CA MET A 1 22.44 -14.74 16.48
C MET A 1 22.85 -13.72 15.44
N GLU A 2 23.44 -14.16 14.33
CA GLU A 2 23.81 -13.26 13.25
C GLU A 2 22.54 -12.65 12.65
N LYS A 3 22.49 -11.33 12.54
CA LYS A 3 21.40 -10.64 11.84
C LYS A 3 21.66 -10.77 10.34
N THR A 4 21.10 -11.80 9.71
CA THR A 4 21.11 -11.93 8.27
C THR A 4 20.20 -10.87 7.66
N LYS A 5 20.76 -10.01 6.81
CA LYS A 5 20.00 -9.01 6.07
C LYS A 5 19.56 -9.62 4.74
N GLU A 6 18.26 -9.80 4.57
CA GLU A 6 17.66 -10.26 3.31
C GLU A 6 17.00 -9.08 2.57
N ILE A 7 17.13 -9.04 1.25
CA ILE A 7 16.43 -8.08 0.39
C ILE A 7 15.25 -8.81 -0.24
N LEU A 8 14.04 -8.35 0.03
CA LEU A 8 12.81 -8.88 -0.55
C LEU A 8 12.27 -7.89 -1.59
N GLU A 9 12.11 -8.34 -2.83
CA GLU A 9 11.44 -7.56 -3.87
C GLU A 9 9.92 -7.68 -3.71
N VAL A 10 9.28 -6.54 -3.42
CA VAL A 10 7.82 -6.47 -3.29
C VAL A 10 7.22 -5.89 -4.57
N LYS A 11 6.56 -6.72 -5.37
CA LYS A 11 5.81 -6.27 -6.55
C LYS A 11 4.44 -5.79 -6.10
N ILE A 12 4.20 -4.48 -6.18
CA ILE A 12 2.90 -3.88 -5.87
C ILE A 12 2.03 -3.91 -7.14
N PRO A 13 0.95 -4.70 -7.18
CA PRO A 13 0.08 -4.75 -8.35
C PRO A 13 -0.68 -3.44 -8.53
N ALA A 14 -1.07 -3.16 -9.77
CA ALA A 14 -1.94 -2.03 -10.07
C ALA A 14 -3.26 -2.14 -9.29
N ALA A 15 -3.83 -0.98 -8.94
CA ALA A 15 -5.11 -0.86 -8.25
C ALA A 15 -5.19 -1.46 -6.83
N ILE A 16 -4.07 -1.81 -6.18
CA ILE A 16 -4.10 -2.30 -4.80
C ILE A 16 -4.84 -1.32 -3.86
N LYS A 17 -5.64 -1.87 -2.94
CA LYS A 17 -6.45 -1.10 -2.00
C LYS A 17 -5.64 -0.81 -0.74
N ALA A 18 -5.88 0.34 -0.13
CA ALA A 18 -5.33 0.62 1.20
C ALA A 18 -5.79 -0.45 2.20
N GLY A 19 -4.88 -0.88 3.07
CA GLY A 19 -5.12 -1.95 4.03
C GLY A 19 -4.95 -3.37 3.48
N SER A 20 -4.61 -3.54 2.19
CA SER A 20 -4.30 -4.86 1.63
C SER A 20 -3.01 -5.43 2.22
N TYR A 21 -2.92 -6.76 2.27
CA TYR A 21 -1.74 -7.47 2.77
C TYR A 21 -1.03 -8.24 1.65
N ILE A 22 0.30 -8.16 1.61
CA ILE A 22 1.16 -9.05 0.84
C ILE A 22 1.82 -10.02 1.82
N LYS A 23 1.73 -11.32 1.54
CA LYS A 23 2.28 -12.39 2.37
C LYS A 23 3.55 -12.97 1.75
N PHE A 24 4.61 -13.08 2.54
CA PHE A 24 5.81 -13.84 2.23
C PHE A 24 5.92 -15.01 3.19
N SER A 25 5.82 -16.24 2.67
CA SER A 25 5.88 -17.44 3.50
C SER A 25 7.29 -17.78 3.95
N ASN A 26 7.43 -18.20 5.21
CA ASN A 26 8.73 -18.52 5.83
C ASN A 26 9.76 -17.38 5.76
N LYS A 27 9.30 -16.13 5.83
CA LYS A 27 10.15 -14.91 5.87
C LYS A 27 9.94 -14.08 7.13
N GLY A 28 9.17 -14.60 8.07
CA GLY A 28 8.97 -14.02 9.39
C GLY A 28 10.05 -14.46 10.37
N ASN A 29 9.79 -14.23 11.66
CA ASN A 29 10.73 -14.62 12.70
C ASN A 29 10.78 -16.13 12.86
N GLU A 30 11.99 -16.65 13.10
CA GLU A 30 12.20 -18.01 13.53
C GLU A 30 11.83 -18.15 15.01
N SER A 31 11.01 -19.14 15.32
CA SER A 31 10.69 -19.52 16.70
C SER A 31 11.76 -20.44 17.28
N SER A 32 11.81 -20.57 18.60
CA SER A 32 12.71 -21.50 19.29
C SER A 32 12.52 -22.98 18.89
N ALA A 33 11.41 -23.31 18.25
CA ALA A 33 11.09 -24.65 17.74
C ALA A 33 11.47 -24.85 16.26
N HIS A 34 12.32 -23.98 15.68
CA HIS A 34 12.74 -24.01 14.26
C HIS A 34 11.60 -23.85 13.24
N HIS A 35 10.46 -23.29 13.66
CA HIS A 35 9.41 -22.86 12.73
C HIS A 35 9.65 -21.41 12.34
N ILE A 36 9.71 -21.14 11.03
CA ILE A 36 9.82 -19.79 10.47
C ILE A 36 8.42 -19.28 10.20
N GLY A 37 8.08 -18.12 10.77
CA GLY A 37 6.78 -17.48 10.55
C GLY A 37 6.62 -16.91 9.14
N ASP A 38 5.43 -16.37 8.88
CA ASP A 38 5.13 -15.61 7.67
C ASP A 38 5.36 -14.12 7.91
N LEU A 39 5.83 -13.41 6.90
CA LEU A 39 5.94 -11.95 6.89
C LEU A 39 4.73 -11.35 6.18
N TYR A 40 4.00 -10.48 6.88
CA TYR A 40 2.87 -9.72 6.33
C TYR A 40 3.26 -8.27 6.14
N ILE A 41 3.07 -7.76 4.93
CA ILE A 41 3.28 -6.34 4.59
C ILE A 41 1.92 -5.71 4.34
N GLN A 42 1.52 -4.78 5.21
CA GLN A 42 0.31 -4.00 5.02
C GLN A 42 0.60 -2.77 4.16
N ILE A 43 -0.19 -2.58 3.11
CA ILE A 43 -0.04 -1.43 2.21
C ILE A 43 -0.91 -0.28 2.69
N ASN A 44 -0.26 0.86 2.94
CA ASN A 44 -0.92 2.12 3.23
C ASN A 44 -0.73 3.07 2.06
N VAL A 45 -1.83 3.59 1.52
CA VAL A 45 -1.78 4.59 0.44
C VAL A 45 -1.61 5.96 1.08
N ALA A 46 -0.54 6.65 0.71
CA ALA A 46 -0.27 8.01 1.19
C ALA A 46 -1.29 9.01 0.61
N ASN A 47 -1.67 10.00 1.42
CA ASN A 47 -2.54 11.08 0.95
C ASN A 47 -1.84 11.90 -0.13
N SER A 48 -2.55 12.14 -1.24
CA SER A 48 -2.10 13.04 -2.30
C SER A 48 -2.65 14.44 -2.05
N ARG A 49 -1.89 15.47 -2.43
CA ARG A 49 -2.32 16.88 -2.32
C ARG A 49 -3.39 17.26 -3.33
N LEU A 50 -3.44 16.55 -4.46
CA LEU A 50 -4.31 16.89 -5.60
C LEU A 50 -5.53 15.97 -5.68
N TYR A 51 -5.40 14.72 -5.25
CA TYR A 51 -6.41 13.69 -5.44
C TYR A 51 -6.72 12.97 -4.14
N GLU A 52 -8.00 12.79 -3.89
CA GLU A 52 -8.51 11.89 -2.86
C GLU A 52 -8.99 10.60 -3.56
N ARG A 53 -8.36 9.46 -3.27
CA ARG A 53 -8.82 8.17 -3.81
C ARG A 53 -9.95 7.64 -2.93
N LYS A 54 -11.13 7.47 -3.50
CA LYS A 54 -12.25 6.76 -2.87
C LYS A 54 -12.61 5.54 -3.71
N SER A 55 -12.35 4.36 -3.15
CA SER A 55 -12.43 3.07 -3.85
C SER A 55 -11.64 3.08 -5.16
N ASP A 56 -12.34 3.02 -6.29
CA ASP A 56 -11.79 2.89 -7.63
C ASP A 56 -11.83 4.23 -8.40
N HIS A 57 -12.18 5.32 -7.72
CA HIS A 57 -12.29 6.66 -8.28
C HIS A 57 -11.33 7.64 -7.60
N LEU A 58 -10.90 8.64 -8.38
CA LEU A 58 -10.13 9.78 -7.90
C LEU A 58 -11.04 11.01 -7.88
N TYR A 59 -11.06 11.69 -6.73
CA TYR A 59 -11.79 12.92 -6.53
C TYR A 59 -10.79 14.07 -6.42
N THR A 60 -11.14 15.21 -7.00
CA THR A 60 -10.41 16.46 -6.79
C THR A 60 -11.39 17.62 -6.68
N LYS A 61 -10.95 18.72 -6.08
CA LYS A 61 -11.73 19.95 -6.01
C LYS A 61 -11.35 20.82 -7.20
N ALA A 62 -12.25 20.94 -8.17
CA ALA A 62 -12.10 21.90 -9.25
C ALA A 62 -12.72 23.24 -8.81
N ASN A 63 -11.90 24.29 -8.76
CA ASN A 63 -12.41 25.65 -8.62
C ASN A 63 -12.73 26.18 -10.01
N VAL A 64 -14.02 26.31 -10.31
CA VAL A 64 -14.53 26.86 -11.58
C VAL A 64 -15.20 28.20 -11.31
N SER A 65 -15.04 29.16 -12.22
CA SER A 65 -15.75 30.43 -12.10
C SER A 65 -17.23 30.25 -12.47
N LEU A 66 -18.10 31.14 -11.97
CA LEU A 66 -19.51 31.11 -12.35
C LEU A 66 -19.69 31.26 -13.87
N PHE A 67 -18.85 32.05 -14.53
CA PHE A 67 -18.89 32.23 -15.98
C PHE A 67 -18.60 30.92 -16.72
N ASP A 68 -17.62 30.13 -16.27
CA ASP A 68 -17.28 28.83 -16.87
C ASP A 68 -18.38 27.78 -16.69
N MET A 69 -19.24 27.95 -15.67
CA MET A 69 -20.32 26.99 -15.37
C MET A 69 -21.62 27.30 -16.13
N VAL A 70 -21.82 28.55 -16.56
CA VAL A 70 -23.07 29.02 -17.16
C VAL A 70 -23.00 29.07 -18.69
N LEU A 71 -21.82 29.36 -19.26
CA LEU A 71 -21.61 29.48 -20.71
C LEU A 71 -21.34 28.11 -21.37
#